data_AF-A0A8J4H3B1-F1
#
_entry.id   AF-A0A8J4H3B1-F1
#
_cell.length_a   1.000
_cell.length_b   1.000
_cell.length_c   1.000
_cell.angle_alpha   90.00
_cell.angle_beta   90.00
_cell.angle_gamma   90.00
#
_symmetry.space_group_name_H-M   'P 1'
#
loop_
_entity.id
_entity.type
_entity.pdbx_description
1 polymer ?
#
loop_
_entity_poly.entity_id
_entity_poly.type
_entity_poly.pdbx_seq_one_letter_code
_entity_poly.pdbx_strand_id
1 'polypeptide(L)'
;MARQKAKALFYVLLFILIGWPIVQMYQVYVAKPEQENATVLLHQVSMFQLQLLQSVTTEAAGAGSTGSLNSLQQAAYTMQFVHQRLELAAGKGKVAGLEALADFQQYLLSLQITGNRALRPEETQVLERMNKFVGSLQPIYGRLITDEGKVSKPANEELAQADEAMRQFLQEVLLE
;
A
#
# COMPACT_ATOMS: atom_id res chain seq x y z
N MET A 1 -65.30 -9.78 -18.37
CA MET A 1 -64.37 -9.60 -17.22
C MET A 1 -62.98 -10.22 -17.43
N ALA A 2 -62.83 -11.42 -18.01
CA ALA A 2 -61.51 -12.06 -18.21
C ALA A 2 -60.52 -11.26 -19.11
N ARG A 3 -61.01 -10.64 -20.20
CA ARG A 3 -60.16 -9.82 -21.10
C ARG A 3 -59.61 -8.53 -20.46
N GLN A 4 -60.35 -7.92 -19.53
CA GLN A 4 -59.86 -6.72 -18.82
C GLN A 4 -58.81 -7.07 -17.78
N LYS A 5 -58.97 -8.22 -17.09
CA LYS A 5 -57.96 -8.75 -16.16
C LYS A 5 -56.66 -9.13 -16.89
N ALA A 6 -56.75 -9.73 -18.08
CA ALA A 6 -55.57 -10.05 -18.90
C ALA A 6 -54.81 -8.80 -19.38
N LYS A 7 -55.52 -7.74 -19.76
CA LYS A 7 -54.89 -6.45 -20.13
C LYS A 7 -54.22 -5.78 -18.93
N ALA A 8 -54.87 -5.78 -17.77
CA ALA A 8 -54.27 -5.25 -16.54
C ALA A 8 -53.00 -6.02 -16.16
N LEU A 9 -53.02 -7.35 -16.25
CA LEU A 9 -51.86 -8.19 -15.97
C LEU A 9 -50.70 -7.91 -16.95
N PHE A 10 -51.02 -7.72 -18.24
CA PHE A 10 -50.03 -7.36 -19.26
C PHE A 10 -49.37 -6.00 -18.97
N TYR A 11 -50.15 -4.97 -18.58
CA TYR A 11 -49.60 -3.67 -18.23
C TYR A 11 -48.74 -3.71 -16.96
N VAL A 12 -49.14 -4.47 -15.94
CA VAL A 12 -48.31 -4.68 -14.75
C VAL A 12 -47.00 -5.36 -15.11
N LEU A 13 -47.04 -6.38 -15.96
CA LEU A 13 -45.86 -7.13 -16.39
C LEU A 13 -44.93 -6.25 -17.24
N LEU A 14 -45.48 -5.42 -18.12
CA LEU A 14 -44.74 -4.41 -18.88
C LEU A 14 -44.06 -3.38 -17.95
N PHE A 15 -44.78 -2.93 -16.92
CA PHE A 15 -44.25 -1.95 -15.95
C PHE A 15 -43.10 -2.54 -15.13
N ILE A 16 -43.18 -3.81 -14.74
CA ILE A 16 -42.09 -4.51 -14.06
C ILE A 16 -40.90 -4.68 -15.01
N LEU A 17 -41.14 -5.09 -16.26
CA LEU A 17 -40.11 -5.33 -17.26
C LEU A 17 -39.29 -4.06 -17.57
N ILE A 18 -39.93 -2.89 -17.53
CA ILE A 18 -39.28 -1.60 -17.81
C ILE A 18 -38.78 -0.93 -16.52
N GLY A 19 -39.52 -1.04 -15.42
CA GLY A 19 -39.14 -0.44 -14.14
C GLY A 19 -37.89 -1.09 -13.54
N TRP A 20 -37.74 -2.41 -13.68
CA TRP A 20 -36.58 -3.15 -13.19
C TRP A 20 -35.24 -2.68 -13.79
N PRO A 21 -35.05 -2.58 -15.13
CA PRO A 21 -33.81 -2.10 -15.70
C PRO A 21 -33.53 -0.62 -15.40
N ILE A 22 -34.55 0.22 -15.20
CA ILE A 22 -34.37 1.61 -14.77
C ILE A 22 -33.76 1.67 -13.36
N VAL A 23 -34.24 0.83 -12.44
CA VAL A 23 -33.66 0.74 -11.08
C VAL A 23 -32.22 0.23 -11.14
N GLN A 24 -31.92 -0.76 -11.99
CA GLN A 24 -30.54 -1.25 -12.17
C GLN A 24 -29.62 -0.18 -12.77
N MET A 25 -30.07 0.58 -13.77
CA MET A 25 -29.30 1.69 -14.32
C MET A 25 -29.04 2.78 -13.28
N TYR A 26 -30.04 3.10 -12.44
CA TYR A 26 -29.87 4.08 -11.37
C TYR A 26 -28.88 3.60 -10.31
N GLN A 27 -28.92 2.32 -9.93
CA GLN A 27 -27.95 1.73 -9.01
C GLN A 27 -26.52 1.76 -9.57
N VAL A 28 -26.33 1.49 -10.87
CA VAL A 28 -25.00 1.59 -11.51
C VAL A 28 -24.52 3.05 -11.58
N TYR A 29 -25.41 4.01 -11.75
CA TYR A 29 -25.07 5.43 -11.82
C TYR A 29 -24.80 6.06 -10.45
N VAL A 30 -25.42 5.53 -9.38
CA VAL A 30 -25.29 6.02 -8.00
C VAL A 30 -24.28 5.23 -7.18
N ALA A 31 -23.99 3.97 -7.54
CA ALA A 31 -22.91 3.21 -6.93
C ALA A 31 -21.59 3.92 -7.21
N LYS A 32 -21.01 4.53 -6.16
CA LYS A 32 -19.63 5.02 -6.22
C LYS A 32 -18.73 3.87 -6.67
N PRO A 33 -17.83 4.11 -7.64
CA PRO A 33 -17.09 3.04 -8.30
C PRO A 33 -16.27 2.21 -7.30
N GLU A 34 -16.17 0.90 -7.55
CA GLU A 34 -15.33 -0.06 -6.82
C GLU A 34 -13.88 0.41 -6.59
N GLN A 35 -13.39 1.37 -7.38
CA GLN A 35 -12.07 1.99 -7.21
C GLN A 35 -11.86 2.66 -5.85
N GLU A 36 -12.89 3.30 -5.27
CA GLU A 36 -12.79 3.92 -3.94
C GLU A 36 -12.55 2.83 -2.89
N ASN A 37 -13.25 1.69 -3.02
CA ASN A 37 -13.07 0.52 -2.15
C ASN A 37 -11.72 -0.15 -2.34
N ALA A 38 -11.24 -0.31 -3.58
CA ALA A 38 -9.95 -0.93 -3.86
C ALA A 38 -8.79 -0.12 -3.26
N THR A 39 -8.86 1.21 -3.32
CA THR A 39 -7.85 2.11 -2.73
C THR A 39 -7.82 1.99 -1.22
N VAL A 40 -8.99 2.01 -0.57
CA VAL A 40 -9.10 1.84 0.89
C VAL A 40 -8.59 0.47 1.34
N LEU A 41 -8.96 -0.61 0.64
CA LEU A 41 -8.49 -1.96 0.97
C LEU A 41 -6.98 -2.11 0.78
N LEU A 42 -6.43 -1.63 -0.35
CA LEU A 42 -4.98 -1.67 -0.58
C LEU A 42 -4.21 -0.82 0.41
N HIS A 43 -4.80 0.29 0.87
CA HIS A 43 -4.23 1.10 1.95
C HIS A 43 -4.19 0.34 3.27
N GLN A 44 -5.26 -0.35 3.65
CA GLN A 44 -5.28 -1.20 4.84
C GLN A 44 -4.23 -2.32 4.77
N VAL A 45 -4.11 -2.97 3.60
CA VAL A 45 -3.07 -3.99 3.39
C VAL A 45 -1.68 -3.36 3.47
N SER A 46 -1.46 -2.19 2.87
CA SER A 46 -0.17 -1.47 2.92
C SER A 46 0.19 -1.11 4.36
N MET A 47 -0.76 -0.61 5.14
CA MET A 47 -0.58 -0.32 6.57
C MET A 47 -0.16 -1.57 7.36
N PHE A 48 -0.80 -2.70 7.10
CA PHE A 48 -0.44 -3.96 7.75
C PHE A 48 0.95 -4.45 7.33
N GLN A 49 1.29 -4.37 6.04
CA GLN A 49 2.63 -4.74 5.56
C GLN A 49 3.70 -3.80 6.11
N LEU A 50 3.40 -2.52 6.30
CA LEU A 50 4.31 -1.57 6.94
C LEU A 50 4.54 -1.91 8.41
N GLN A 51 3.51 -2.33 9.13
CA GLN A 51 3.63 -2.84 10.50
C GLN A 51 4.51 -4.09 10.57
N LEU A 52 4.31 -5.04 9.65
CA LEU A 52 5.17 -6.22 9.55
C LEU A 52 6.62 -5.83 9.25
N LEU A 53 6.84 -4.93 8.29
CA LEU A 53 8.17 -4.42 7.97
C LEU A 53 8.83 -3.79 9.20
N GLN A 54 8.11 -2.95 9.96
CA GLN A 54 8.62 -2.33 11.17
C GLN A 54 9.03 -3.38 12.22
N SER A 55 8.19 -4.39 12.44
CA SER A 55 8.48 -5.50 13.36
C SER A 55 9.77 -6.22 12.96
N VAL A 56 9.87 -6.61 11.69
CA VAL A 56 11.01 -7.36 11.17
C VAL A 56 12.28 -6.50 11.12
N THR A 57 12.15 -5.19 10.87
CA THR A 57 13.30 -4.27 10.91
C THR A 57 13.83 -4.09 12.34
N THR A 58 12.93 -4.08 13.32
CA THR A 58 13.30 -4.05 14.75
C THR A 58 14.06 -5.32 15.15
N GLU A 59 13.59 -6.49 14.72
CA GLU A 59 14.29 -7.76 14.95
C GLU A 59 15.65 -7.82 14.24
N ALA A 60 15.71 -7.33 13.00
CA ALA A 60 16.93 -7.32 12.19
C ALA A 60 18.01 -6.40 12.75
N ALA A 61 17.64 -5.29 13.41
CA ALA A 61 18.60 -4.44 14.12
C ALA A 61 19.31 -5.19 15.26
N GLY A 62 18.67 -6.21 15.84
CA GLY A 62 19.28 -7.12 16.82
C GLY A 62 19.87 -8.40 16.22
N ALA A 63 19.88 -8.55 14.89
CA ALA A 63 20.35 -9.76 14.26
C ALA A 63 21.87 -9.93 14.44
N GLY A 64 22.30 -11.17 14.70
CA GLY A 64 23.72 -11.50 14.82
C GLY A 64 24.42 -11.71 13.47
N SER A 65 23.67 -11.96 12.39
CA SER A 65 24.26 -12.27 11.08
C SER A 65 23.41 -11.82 9.88
N THR A 66 24.09 -11.64 8.75
CA THR A 66 23.50 -11.33 7.44
C THR A 66 22.52 -12.39 6.93
N GLY A 67 22.70 -13.66 7.34
CA GLY A 67 21.79 -14.76 6.99
C GLY A 67 20.39 -14.62 7.59
N SER A 68 20.26 -13.87 8.69
CA SER A 68 18.97 -13.61 9.34
C SER A 68 18.16 -12.48 8.68
N LEU A 69 18.70 -11.82 7.65
CA LEU A 69 18.05 -10.70 6.95
C LEU A 69 17.02 -11.12 5.90
N ASN A 70 16.85 -12.42 5.63
CA ASN A 70 15.89 -12.91 4.62
C ASN A 70 14.46 -12.45 4.89
N SER A 71 14.02 -12.52 6.15
CA SER A 71 12.68 -12.05 6.53
C SER A 71 12.52 -10.56 6.27
N LEU A 72 13.57 -9.77 6.52
CA LEU A 72 13.57 -8.33 6.29
C LEU A 72 13.51 -8.01 4.80
N GLN A 73 14.29 -8.72 3.98
CA GLN A 73 14.24 -8.59 2.52
C GLN A 73 12.84 -8.89 1.98
N GLN A 74 12.22 -9.98 2.44
CA GLN A 74 10.87 -10.36 2.02
C GLN A 74 9.82 -9.33 2.45
N ALA A 75 9.94 -8.81 3.67
CA ALA A 75 9.04 -7.77 4.16
C ALA A 75 9.18 -6.47 3.36
N ALA A 76 10.42 -6.04 3.05
CA ALA A 76 10.67 -4.85 2.26
C ALA A 76 10.12 -4.99 0.83
N TYR A 77 10.36 -6.14 0.19
CA TYR A 77 9.80 -6.45 -1.13
C TYR A 77 8.26 -6.43 -1.12
N THR A 78 7.65 -7.08 -0.13
CA THR A 78 6.18 -7.17 -0.03
C THR A 78 5.57 -5.79 0.20
N MET A 79 6.17 -4.99 1.08
CA MET A 79 5.71 -3.63 1.33
C MET A 79 5.81 -2.76 0.07
N GLN A 80 6.94 -2.81 -0.64
CA GLN A 80 7.12 -2.08 -1.90
C GLN A 80 6.07 -2.51 -2.94
N PHE A 81 5.84 -3.82 -3.08
CA PHE A 81 4.87 -4.36 -4.02
C PHE A 81 3.45 -3.86 -3.71
N VAL A 82 3.00 -3.95 -2.46
CA VAL A 82 1.65 -3.51 -2.10
C VAL A 82 1.52 -1.99 -2.24
N HIS A 83 2.55 -1.21 -1.90
CA HIS A 83 2.55 0.24 -2.12
C HIS A 83 2.40 0.61 -3.60
N GLN A 84 3.13 -0.05 -4.50
CA GLN A 84 2.96 0.15 -5.93
C GLN A 84 1.53 -0.17 -6.41
N ARG A 85 0.87 -1.17 -5.82
CA ARG A 85 -0.55 -1.45 -6.11
C ARG A 85 -1.47 -0.36 -5.59
N LEU A 86 -1.18 0.20 -4.42
CA LEU A 86 -1.91 1.36 -3.87
C LEU A 86 -1.77 2.58 -4.79
N GLU A 87 -0.58 2.90 -5.26
CA GLU A 87 -0.35 3.98 -6.23
C GLU A 87 -1.15 3.78 -7.52
N LEU A 88 -1.14 2.56 -8.07
CA LEU A 88 -1.90 2.22 -9.26
C LEU A 88 -3.41 2.36 -9.05
N ALA A 89 -3.92 1.95 -7.90
CA ALA A 89 -5.35 2.04 -7.55
C ALA A 89 -5.81 3.48 -7.31
N ALA A 90 -5.02 4.29 -6.61
CA ALA A 90 -5.30 5.71 -6.40
C ALA A 90 -5.21 6.53 -7.72
N GLY A 91 -4.40 6.02 -8.66
CA GLY A 91 -4.07 6.65 -9.93
C GLY A 91 -2.64 7.14 -9.93
N LYS A 92 -1.96 6.93 -11.06
CA LYS A 92 -0.52 7.24 -11.23
C LYS A 92 -0.19 8.67 -10.77
N GLY A 93 0.78 8.79 -9.86
CA GLY A 93 1.27 10.08 -9.36
C GLY A 93 0.38 10.76 -8.32
N LYS A 94 -0.71 10.14 -7.87
CA LYS A 94 -1.53 10.69 -6.78
C LYS A 94 -1.02 10.33 -5.40
N VAL A 95 -0.43 9.16 -5.25
CA VAL A 95 0.29 8.73 -4.05
C VAL A 95 1.78 8.85 -4.34
N ALA A 96 2.54 9.37 -3.39
CA ALA A 96 3.98 9.51 -3.48
C ALA A 96 4.65 8.13 -3.57
N GLY A 97 5.76 8.10 -4.31
CA GLY A 97 6.62 6.94 -4.43
C GLY A 97 7.14 6.46 -3.07
N LEU A 98 7.48 5.18 -3.01
CA LEU A 98 8.29 4.63 -1.93
C LEU A 98 9.55 3.98 -2.53
N GLU A 99 10.34 4.78 -3.25
CA GLU A 99 11.52 4.31 -3.98
C GLU A 99 12.65 3.91 -3.04
N ALA A 100 12.71 4.47 -1.83
CA ALA A 100 13.72 4.13 -0.84
C ALA A 100 13.68 2.65 -0.41
N LEU A 101 12.52 1.98 -0.51
CA LEU A 101 12.44 0.53 -0.28
C LEU A 101 13.16 -0.30 -1.34
N ALA A 102 13.33 0.21 -2.56
CA ALA A 102 14.13 -0.43 -3.59
C ALA A 102 15.62 -0.36 -3.22
N ASP A 103 16.08 0.85 -2.85
CA ASP A 103 17.45 1.10 -2.41
C ASP A 103 17.77 0.28 -1.14
N PHE A 104 16.79 0.13 -0.24
CA PHE A 104 16.94 -0.70 0.95
C PHE A 104 17.07 -2.18 0.61
N GLN A 105 16.28 -2.70 -0.32
CA GLN A 105 16.42 -4.08 -0.79
C GLN A 105 17.79 -4.31 -1.43
N GLN A 106 18.28 -3.36 -2.21
CA GLN A 106 19.62 -3.43 -2.78
C GLN A 106 20.71 -3.47 -1.71
N TYR A 107 20.57 -2.67 -0.66
CA TYR A 107 21.46 -2.71 0.50
C TYR A 107 21.42 -4.07 1.21
N LEU A 108 20.23 -4.63 1.48
CA LEU A 108 20.12 -5.95 2.10
C LEU A 108 20.76 -7.05 1.24
N LEU A 109 20.56 -6.98 -0.07
CA LEU A 109 21.21 -7.89 -1.02
C LEU A 109 22.73 -7.77 -0.97
N SER A 110 23.28 -6.56 -0.91
CA SER A 110 24.74 -6.35 -0.86
C SER A 110 25.36 -6.99 0.39
N LEU A 111 24.68 -6.89 1.54
CA LEU A 111 25.11 -7.56 2.77
C LEU A 111 25.14 -9.09 2.63
N GLN A 112 24.13 -9.65 1.95
CA GLN A 112 23.97 -11.10 1.80
C GLN A 112 24.87 -11.72 0.74
N ILE A 113 25.35 -10.95 -0.26
CA ILE A 113 26.30 -11.44 -1.27
C ILE A 113 27.60 -11.94 -0.62
N THR A 114 28.03 -11.32 0.48
CA THR A 114 29.21 -11.77 1.25
C THR A 114 28.98 -13.05 2.07
N GLY A 115 27.81 -13.68 1.94
CA GLY A 115 27.45 -14.91 2.66
C GLY A 115 26.94 -14.64 4.07
N ASN A 116 26.80 -15.71 4.86
CA ASN A 116 26.35 -15.64 6.25
C ASN A 116 27.53 -15.27 7.16
N ARG A 117 27.64 -13.99 7.52
CA ARG A 117 28.66 -13.46 8.44
C ARG A 117 28.01 -12.58 9.49
N ALA A 118 28.75 -12.30 10.55
CA ALA A 118 28.32 -11.31 11.53
C ALA A 118 28.11 -9.94 10.88
N LEU A 119 27.10 -9.21 11.35
CA LEU A 119 26.88 -7.82 10.98
C LEU A 119 27.99 -6.96 11.61
N ARG A 120 28.55 -6.06 10.81
CA ARG A 120 29.50 -5.06 11.30
C ARG A 120 28.75 -3.98 12.10
N PRO A 121 29.41 -3.30 13.05
CA PRO A 121 28.76 -2.24 13.82
C PRO A 121 28.11 -1.16 12.96
N GLU A 122 28.75 -0.80 11.84
CA GLU A 122 28.22 0.20 10.90
C GLU A 122 26.94 -0.30 10.22
N GLU A 123 26.88 -1.59 9.87
CA GLU A 123 25.72 -2.19 9.22
C GLU A 123 24.53 -2.29 10.17
N THR A 124 24.80 -2.62 11.44
CA THR A 124 23.79 -2.58 12.49
C THR A 124 23.23 -1.18 12.68
N GLN A 125 24.07 -0.14 12.67
CA GLN A 125 23.62 1.25 12.76
C GLN A 125 22.74 1.65 11.57
N VAL A 126 23.05 1.18 10.36
CA VAL A 126 22.20 1.38 9.19
C VAL A 126 20.83 0.74 9.40
N LEU A 127 20.77 -0.51 9.87
CA LEU A 127 19.51 -1.21 10.14
C LEU A 127 18.69 -0.52 11.26
N GLU A 128 19.34 -0.04 12.32
CA GLU A 128 18.68 0.75 13.37
C GLU A 128 18.11 2.07 12.84
N ARG A 129 18.85 2.75 11.96
CA ARG A 129 18.37 3.99 11.34
C ARG A 129 17.21 3.72 10.39
N MET A 130 17.26 2.63 9.63
CA MET A 130 16.15 2.16 8.81
C MET A 130 14.91 1.83 9.64
N ASN A 131 15.07 1.21 10.82
CA ASN A 131 13.94 0.97 11.72
C ASN A 131 13.24 2.28 12.12
N LYS A 132 14.01 3.34 12.39
CA LYS A 132 13.44 4.66 12.72
C LYS A 132 12.69 5.26 11.53
N PHE A 133 13.25 5.17 10.31
CA PHE A 133 12.58 5.64 9.11
C PHE A 133 11.30 4.86 8.81
N VAL A 134 11.31 3.53 8.91
CA VAL A 134 10.10 2.70 8.73
C VAL A 134 9.05 3.06 9.79
N GLY A 135 9.48 3.26 11.05
CA GLY A 135 8.57 3.66 12.13
C GLY A 135 7.94 5.04 11.92
N SER A 136 8.63 5.99 11.30
CA SER A 136 8.06 7.32 11.02
C SER A 136 7.03 7.30 9.89
N LEU A 137 7.05 6.30 9.01
CA LEU A 137 6.05 6.15 7.94
C LEU A 137 4.67 5.78 8.48
N GLN A 138 4.57 5.06 9.61
CA GLN A 138 3.30 4.56 10.13
C GLN A 138 2.26 5.67 10.42
N PRO A 139 2.57 6.76 11.15
CA PRO A 139 1.63 7.86 11.36
C PRO A 139 1.31 8.66 10.08
N ILE A 140 2.19 8.61 9.07
CA ILE A 140 1.95 9.24 7.76
C ILE A 140 0.94 8.41 6.98
N TYR A 141 1.18 7.10 6.86
CA TYR A 141 0.26 6.19 6.19
C TYR A 141 -1.12 6.19 6.86
N GLY A 142 -1.20 6.26 8.19
CA GLY A 142 -2.49 6.35 8.90
C GLY A 142 -3.37 7.53 8.47
N ARG A 143 -2.79 8.58 7.88
CA ARG A 143 -3.49 9.77 7.37
C ARG A 143 -3.46 9.89 5.85
N LEU A 144 -2.83 8.94 5.15
CA LEU A 144 -2.56 9.03 3.71
C LEU A 144 -3.83 8.93 2.88
N ILE A 145 -4.73 8.01 3.23
CA ILE A 145 -6.01 7.81 2.56
C ILE A 145 -7.12 8.12 3.56
N THR A 146 -8.10 8.94 3.14
CA THR A 146 -9.30 9.23 3.93
C THR A 146 -10.28 8.06 3.87
N ASP A 147 -11.27 8.04 4.76
CA ASP A 147 -12.35 7.03 4.74
C ASP A 147 -13.14 7.02 3.42
N GLU A 148 -13.09 8.11 2.64
CA GLU A 148 -13.65 8.25 1.30
C GLU A 148 -12.66 7.82 0.18
N GLY A 149 -11.59 7.09 0.51
CA GLY A 149 -10.61 6.61 -0.46
C GLY A 149 -9.81 7.70 -1.18
N LYS A 150 -9.83 8.94 -0.68
CA LYS A 150 -9.09 10.06 -1.28
C LYS A 150 -7.71 10.20 -0.66
N VAL A 151 -6.73 10.55 -1.47
CA VAL A 151 -5.37 10.83 -1.00
C VAL A 151 -5.34 12.19 -0.29
N SER A 152 -4.85 12.19 0.94
CA SER A 152 -4.57 13.39 1.72
C SER A 152 -3.31 14.08 1.21
N LYS A 153 -3.44 15.29 0.64
CA LYS A 153 -2.29 16.04 0.10
C LYS A 153 -1.18 16.27 1.15
N PRO A 154 -1.48 16.75 2.38
CA PRO A 154 -0.43 16.99 3.36
C PRO A 154 0.32 15.71 3.75
N ALA A 155 -0.40 14.61 3.97
CA ALA A 155 0.22 13.33 4.31
C ALA A 155 1.03 12.77 3.13
N ASN A 156 0.60 13.03 1.89
CA ASN A 156 1.31 12.60 0.70
C ASN A 156 2.62 13.38 0.48
N GLU A 157 2.62 14.69 0.74
CA GLU A 157 3.84 15.51 0.72
C GLU A 157 4.81 15.08 1.82
N GLU A 158 4.29 14.81 3.02
CA GLU A 158 5.08 14.27 4.14
C GLU A 158 5.68 12.89 3.81
N LEU A 159 4.92 12.02 3.13
CA LEU A 159 5.39 10.73 2.63
C LEU A 159 6.54 10.90 1.63
N ALA A 160 6.39 11.80 0.66
CA ALA A 160 7.43 12.07 -0.33
C ALA A 160 8.72 12.57 0.31
N GLN A 161 8.62 13.45 1.31
CA GLN A 161 9.78 13.94 2.06
C GLN A 161 10.45 12.84 2.88
N ALA A 162 9.66 11.97 3.51
CA ALA A 162 10.18 10.84 4.27
C ALA A 162 10.88 9.80 3.37
N ASP A 163 10.30 9.50 2.20
CA ASP A 163 10.90 8.62 1.19
C ASP A 163 12.23 9.19 0.69
N GLU A 164 12.24 10.47 0.30
CA GLU A 164 13.46 11.13 -0.19
C GLU A 164 14.57 11.17 0.87
N ALA A 165 14.23 11.46 2.13
CA ALA A 165 15.21 11.45 3.22
C ALA A 165 15.78 10.04 3.49
N MET A 166 14.94 9.01 3.42
CA MET A 166 15.37 7.62 3.55
C MET A 166 16.26 7.22 2.36
N ARG A 167 15.89 7.64 1.16
CA ARG A 167 16.60 7.37 -0.08
C ARG A 167 17.99 7.99 -0.08
N GLN A 168 18.11 9.27 0.27
CA GLN A 168 19.39 9.97 0.36
C GLN A 168 20.34 9.26 1.33
N PHE A 169 19.84 8.90 2.51
CA PHE A 169 20.62 8.13 3.47
C PHE A 169 21.10 6.78 2.91
N LEU A 170 20.23 6.02 2.25
CA LEU A 170 20.60 4.73 1.66
C LEU A 170 21.59 4.87 0.51
N GLN A 171 21.47 5.92 -0.30
CA GLN A 171 22.40 6.20 -1.38
C GLN A 171 23.78 6.57 -0.87
N GLU A 172 23.87 7.37 0.20
CA GLU A 172 25.13 7.65 0.88
C GLU A 172 25.79 6.34 1.34
N VAL A 173 25.03 5.45 1.98
CA VAL A 173 25.52 4.15 2.47
C VAL A 173 25.91 3.20 1.34
N LEU A 174 25.24 3.23 0.18
CA LEU A 174 25.53 2.36 -0.97
C LEU A 174 26.76 2.82 -1.78
N LEU A 175 27.15 4.08 -1.66
CA LEU A 175 28.30 4.67 -2.37
C LEU A 175 29.62 4.55 -1.60
N GLU A 176 29.56 4.24 -0.30
CA GLU A 176 30.70 3.91 0.57
C GLU A 176 31.14 2.44 0.45
#